data_AF-A0AAD6YZR1-F1
#
_entry.id   AF-A0AAD6YZR1-F1
#
_cell.length_a   1.000
_cell.length_b   1.000
_cell.length_c   1.000
_cell.angle_alpha   90.00
_cell.angle_beta   90.00
_cell.angle_gamma   90.00
#
_symmetry.space_group_name_H-M   'P 1'
#
loop_
_entity.id
_entity.type
_entity.pdbx_description
1 polymer ?
#
loop_
_entity_poly.entity_id
_entity_poly.type
_entity_poly.pdbx_seq_one_letter_code
_entity_poly.pdbx_strand_id
1 'polypeptide(L)'
;FIYTLFLALDANFCLKHKDVSSEKKDTGLGNGWAFFCEVKVYIAHVKKHWDFKQDICNFPSHCVAHDAVDKPDHEAQGTASLGVGIIDCARHNMKRPRAVGDLQLGEQYINMDYMFFASIAGSPLMWYSVLYNITCQWHINIW
;
A
#
# COMPACT_ATOMS: atom_id res chain seq x y z
N PHE A 1 8.69 10.42 -21.90
CA PHE A 1 8.92 8.97 -21.94
C PHE A 1 10.28 8.59 -21.36
N ILE A 2 11.41 9.09 -21.89
CA ILE A 2 12.75 8.64 -21.46
C ILE A 2 13.06 8.95 -19.97
N TYR A 3 12.55 10.07 -19.44
CA TYR A 3 12.73 10.50 -18.05
C TYR A 3 11.48 10.31 -17.18
N THR A 4 10.63 9.34 -17.53
CA THR A 4 9.39 9.04 -16.81
C THR A 4 9.54 7.75 -16.02
N LEU A 5 9.24 7.80 -14.72
CA LEU A 5 9.12 6.61 -13.88
C LEU A 5 7.73 6.02 -14.03
N PHE A 6 7.64 4.76 -14.46
CA PHE A 6 6.39 4.02 -14.53
C PHE A 6 6.21 3.20 -13.26
N LEU A 7 5.14 3.48 -12.53
CA LEU A 7 4.79 2.87 -11.26
C LEU A 7 3.50 2.08 -11.41
N ALA A 8 3.49 0.83 -10.98
CA ALA A 8 2.29 -0.01 -10.88
C ALA A 8 2.01 -0.29 -9.41
N LEU A 9 0.79 0.00 -8.96
CA LEU A 9 0.31 -0.21 -7.60
C LEU A 9 -0.69 -1.36 -7.62
N ASP A 10 -0.53 -2.30 -6.70
CA ASP A 10 -1.44 -3.42 -6.54
C ASP A 10 -1.33 -4.03 -5.13
N ALA A 11 -2.35 -4.80 -4.74
CA ALA A 11 -2.42 -5.50 -3.46
C ALA A 11 -2.60 -7.00 -3.66
N ASN A 12 -1.89 -7.79 -2.86
CA ASN A 12 -2.01 -9.24 -2.82
C ASN A 12 -2.65 -9.70 -1.50
N PHE A 13 -3.91 -10.15 -1.58
CA PHE A 13 -4.70 -10.62 -0.43
C PHE A 13 -4.53 -12.12 -0.12
N CYS A 14 -3.74 -12.85 -0.91
CA CYS A 14 -3.41 -14.24 -0.63
C CYS A 14 -2.32 -14.37 0.46
N LEU A 15 -1.51 -13.32 0.66
CA LEU A 15 -0.46 -13.27 1.68
C LEU A 15 -1.01 -12.75 3.01
N LYS A 16 -1.76 -13.61 3.72
CA LYS A 16 -2.30 -13.28 5.05
C LYS A 16 -1.33 -13.68 6.16
N HIS A 17 -1.16 -12.82 7.16
CA HIS A 17 -0.39 -13.09 8.37
C HIS A 17 -1.33 -13.24 9.57
N LYS A 18 -1.29 -14.40 10.21
CA LYS A 18 -2.09 -14.66 11.41
C LYS A 18 -1.47 -14.00 12.64
N ASP A 19 -2.31 -13.49 13.53
CA ASP A 19 -1.88 -12.88 14.79
C ASP A 19 -1.61 -13.96 15.86
N VAL A 20 -0.51 -14.69 15.70
CA VAL A 20 -0.13 -15.83 16.56
C VAL A 20 1.11 -15.56 17.42
N SER A 21 1.81 -14.45 17.15
CA SER A 21 3.07 -14.12 17.82
C SER A 21 3.31 -12.60 17.85
N SER A 22 4.47 -12.19 18.36
CA SER A 22 4.85 -10.79 18.49
C SER A 22 6.25 -10.56 17.92
N GLU A 23 6.54 -9.34 17.47
CA GLU A 23 7.86 -8.93 16.95
C GLU A 23 9.01 -9.20 17.93
N LYS A 24 8.72 -9.17 19.24
CA LYS A 24 9.72 -9.48 20.28
C LYS A 24 10.07 -10.97 20.31
N LYS A 25 9.11 -11.83 19.99
CA LYS A 25 9.26 -13.29 20.02
C LYS A 25 9.77 -13.82 18.68
N ASP A 26 9.23 -13.29 17.58
CA ASP A 26 9.58 -13.64 16.20
C ASP A 26 10.00 -12.37 15.45
N THR A 27 11.26 -11.97 15.63
CA THR A 27 11.77 -10.72 15.03
C THR A 27 11.98 -10.90 13.54
N GLY A 28 11.54 -9.92 12.75
CA GLY A 28 11.73 -9.94 11.30
C GLY A 28 13.21 -10.00 10.91
N LEU A 29 13.55 -10.88 9.95
CA LEU A 29 14.92 -11.07 9.47
C LEU A 29 15.52 -9.84 8.77
N GLY A 30 14.66 -8.92 8.30
CA GLY A 30 15.07 -7.77 7.51
C GLY A 30 14.06 -6.64 7.60
N ASN A 31 13.88 -6.08 8.80
CA ASN A 31 12.95 -4.98 9.05
C ASN A 31 13.31 -3.76 8.20
N GLY A 32 12.54 -3.53 7.12
CA GLY A 32 12.77 -2.45 6.15
C GLY A 32 13.90 -2.69 5.14
N TRP A 33 14.30 -3.95 4.91
CA TRP A 33 15.34 -4.27 3.94
C TRP A 33 14.80 -4.45 2.52
N ALA A 34 15.69 -4.27 1.54
CA ALA A 34 15.41 -4.41 0.12
C ALA A 34 14.21 -3.54 -0.33
N PHE A 35 13.06 -4.18 -0.51
CA PHE A 35 11.85 -3.55 -1.05
C PHE A 35 10.84 -3.17 0.04
N PHE A 36 11.02 -3.65 1.26
CA PHE A 36 10.08 -3.44 2.35
C PHE A 36 10.22 -2.05 2.97
N CYS A 37 9.08 -1.47 3.36
CA CYS A 37 9.03 -0.31 4.22
C CYS A 37 9.62 -0.65 5.60
N GLU A 38 10.21 0.33 6.26
CA GLU A 38 10.61 0.18 7.66
C GLU A 38 9.34 0.01 8.50
N VAL A 39 9.19 -1.20 9.08
CA VAL A 39 7.93 -1.68 9.64
C VAL A 39 7.45 -0.78 10.77
N LYS A 40 8.34 -0.29 11.65
CA LYS A 40 7.91 0.48 12.83
C LYS A 40 7.39 1.86 12.43
N VAL A 41 8.10 2.58 11.57
CA VAL A 41 7.67 3.89 11.08
C VAL A 41 6.41 3.77 10.23
N TYR A 42 6.32 2.75 9.37
CA TYR A 42 5.13 2.49 8.58
C TYR A 42 3.90 2.23 9.45
N ILE A 43 3.98 1.27 10.38
CA ILE A 43 2.85 0.94 11.27
C ILE A 43 2.48 2.12 12.17
N ALA A 44 3.47 2.91 12.63
CA ALA A 44 3.20 4.13 13.39
C ALA A 44 2.45 5.17 12.55
N HIS A 45 2.79 5.33 11.27
CA HIS A 45 2.07 6.20 10.35
C HIS A 45 0.63 5.71 10.15
N VAL A 46 0.43 4.43 9.82
CA VAL A 46 -0.89 3.84 9.62
C VAL A 46 -1.76 4.02 10.86
N LYS A 47 -1.24 3.73 12.07
CA LYS A 47 -1.97 3.93 13.33
C LYS A 47 -2.31 5.39 13.59
N LYS A 48 -1.40 6.31 13.31
CA LYS A 48 -1.62 7.74 13.52
C LYS A 48 -2.73 8.29 12.62
N HIS A 49 -2.84 7.77 11.40
CA HIS A 49 -3.79 8.23 10.40
C HIS A 49 -4.99 7.29 10.25
N TRP A 50 -5.13 6.26 11.08
CA TRP A 50 -6.14 5.22 10.95
C TRP A 50 -7.58 5.74 10.89
N ASP A 51 -7.88 6.77 11.69
CA ASP A 51 -9.20 7.38 11.78
C ASP A 51 -9.49 8.38 10.65
N PHE A 52 -8.51 8.72 9.81
CA PHE A 52 -8.78 9.41 8.54
C PHE A 52 -9.50 8.42 7.64
N LYS A 53 -10.83 8.38 7.78
CA LYS A 53 -11.67 7.56 6.92
C LYS A 53 -11.37 7.90 5.47
N GLN A 54 -11.15 6.84 4.72
CA GLN A 54 -11.23 6.82 3.28
C GLN A 54 -12.67 7.20 2.94
N ASP A 55 -12.91 8.50 2.74
CA ASP A 55 -14.24 9.09 2.60
C ASP A 55 -14.80 8.83 1.19
N ILE A 56 -14.76 7.56 0.77
CA ILE A 56 -15.35 7.04 -0.46
C ILE A 56 -16.86 7.35 -0.48
N CYS A 57 -17.49 7.39 0.70
CA CYS A 57 -18.89 7.78 0.87
C CYS A 57 -19.17 9.27 0.62
N ASN A 58 -18.21 10.16 0.88
CA ASN A 58 -18.39 11.61 0.71
C ASN A 58 -17.97 12.09 -0.69
N PHE A 59 -17.10 11.32 -1.37
CA PHE A 59 -16.73 11.53 -2.76
C PHE A 59 -17.03 10.26 -3.58
N PRO A 60 -18.32 9.97 -3.85
CA PRO A 60 -18.70 8.82 -4.65
C PRO A 60 -18.04 8.95 -6.02
N SER A 61 -17.16 8.00 -6.31
CA SER A 61 -16.54 7.95 -7.62
C SER A 61 -17.61 7.57 -8.66
N HIS A 62 -17.62 8.23 -9.81
CA HIS A 62 -18.46 7.81 -10.95
C HIS A 62 -17.90 6.56 -11.68
N CYS A 63 -16.89 5.94 -11.10
CA CYS A 63 -16.20 4.77 -11.62
C CYS A 63 -17.02 3.51 -11.34
N VAL A 64 -16.73 2.42 -12.05
CA VAL A 64 -17.30 1.11 -11.72
C VAL A 64 -16.87 0.73 -10.30
N ALA A 65 -17.79 0.13 -9.55
CA ALA A 65 -17.49 -0.48 -8.25
C ALA A 65 -16.33 -1.48 -8.41
N HIS A 66 -15.26 -1.29 -7.63
CA HIS A 66 -14.07 -2.13 -7.71
C HIS A 66 -13.96 -2.94 -6.42
N ASP A 67 -13.85 -4.26 -6.56
CA ASP A 67 -13.77 -5.20 -5.43
C ASP A 67 -12.65 -4.87 -4.42
N ALA A 68 -11.59 -4.18 -4.86
CA ALA A 68 -10.48 -3.72 -4.01
C ALA A 68 -10.92 -2.71 -2.92
N VAL A 69 -11.98 -1.94 -3.17
CA VAL A 69 -12.49 -0.88 -2.27
C VAL A 69 -13.76 -1.32 -1.54
N ASP A 70 -14.62 -2.08 -2.22
CA ASP A 70 -15.99 -2.33 -1.77
C ASP A 70 -16.15 -3.52 -0.80
N LYS A 71 -15.09 -4.33 -0.60
CA LYS A 71 -15.11 -5.47 0.32
C LYS A 71 -14.14 -5.24 1.49
N PRO A 72 -14.61 -4.73 2.65
CA PRO A 72 -13.86 -4.92 3.89
C PRO A 72 -13.78 -6.43 4.14
N ASP A 73 -12.56 -6.98 4.12
CA ASP A 73 -12.36 -8.43 4.29
C ASP A 73 -12.95 -8.84 5.65
N HIS A 74 -14.08 -9.56 5.63
CA HIS A 74 -14.81 -10.00 6.83
C HIS A 74 -13.97 -10.96 7.71
N GLU A 75 -12.80 -11.38 7.22
CA GLU A 75 -11.85 -12.30 7.85
C GLU A 75 -10.72 -11.61 8.64
N ALA A 76 -10.85 -10.33 8.98
CA ALA A 76 -9.82 -9.62 9.76
C ALA A 76 -9.54 -10.22 11.16
N GLN A 77 -10.52 -10.91 11.75
CA GLN A 77 -10.39 -11.45 13.10
C GLN A 77 -9.28 -12.52 13.20
N GLY A 78 -8.30 -12.25 14.06
CA GLY A 78 -7.16 -13.16 14.29
C GLY A 78 -6.06 -13.07 13.24
N THR A 79 -6.07 -12.04 12.39
CA THR A 79 -4.99 -11.74 11.45
C THR A 79 -4.29 -10.44 11.81
N ALA A 80 -2.95 -10.45 11.77
CA ALA A 80 -2.11 -9.27 11.91
C ALA A 80 -2.02 -8.48 10.59
N SER A 81 -2.17 -9.19 9.47
CA SER A 81 -2.27 -8.59 8.13
C SER A 81 -3.12 -9.46 7.21
N LEU A 82 -3.94 -8.81 6.37
CA LEU A 82 -4.82 -9.43 5.39
C LEU A 82 -4.22 -9.52 3.99
N GLY A 83 -3.04 -8.95 3.78
CA GLY A 83 -2.41 -8.90 2.47
C GLY A 83 -1.18 -8.02 2.45
N VAL A 84 -0.57 -7.89 1.28
CA VAL A 84 0.62 -7.06 1.09
C VAL A 84 0.37 -6.11 -0.09
N GLY A 85 0.55 -4.82 0.13
CA GLY A 85 0.55 -3.82 -0.93
C GLY A 85 1.95 -3.63 -1.49
N ILE A 86 2.03 -3.39 -2.80
CA ILE A 86 3.30 -3.30 -3.51
C ILE A 86 3.27 -2.19 -4.57
N ILE A 87 4.41 -1.51 -4.71
CA ILE A 87 4.67 -0.60 -5.84
C ILE A 87 5.86 -1.05 -6.67
N ASP A 88 5.57 -1.31 -7.94
CA ASP A 88 6.50 -1.84 -8.91
C ASP A 88 6.92 -0.81 -9.93
N CYS A 89 8.14 -0.96 -10.45
CA CYS A 89 8.50 -0.33 -11.71
C CYS A 89 7.85 -1.11 -12.86
N ALA A 90 6.76 -0.60 -13.44
CA ALA A 90 6.03 -1.25 -14.52
C ALA A 90 6.87 -1.45 -15.80
N ARG A 91 7.93 -0.65 -15.97
CA ARG A 91 8.84 -0.76 -17.12
C ARG A 91 9.75 -2.00 -17.07
N HIS A 92 10.22 -2.35 -15.87
CA HIS A 92 11.22 -3.41 -15.69
C HIS A 92 10.70 -4.58 -14.86
N ASN A 93 9.45 -4.51 -14.40
CA ASN A 93 8.84 -5.47 -13.48
C ASN A 93 9.69 -5.71 -12.23
N MET A 94 10.21 -4.62 -11.66
CA MET A 94 11.08 -4.64 -10.48
C MET A 94 10.40 -3.97 -9.29
N LYS A 95 10.47 -4.61 -8.13
CA LYS A 95 9.99 -4.05 -6.87
C LYS A 95 10.78 -2.77 -6.54
N ARG A 96 10.10 -1.69 -6.17
CA ARG A 96 10.77 -0.45 -5.77
C ARG A 96 11.33 -0.58 -4.35
N PRO A 97 12.38 0.18 -3.99
CA PRO A 97 12.82 0.26 -2.59
C PRO A 97 11.72 0.91 -1.74
N ARG A 98 11.52 0.42 -0.51
CA ARG A 98 10.53 0.95 0.45
C ARG A 98 9.10 1.05 -0.12
N ALA A 99 8.71 0.04 -0.88
CA ALA A 99 7.47 0.02 -1.66
C ALA A 99 6.59 -1.19 -1.35
N VAL A 100 6.95 -2.00 -0.36
CA VAL A 100 6.23 -3.19 0.06
C VAL A 100 5.85 -3.04 1.52
N GLY A 101 4.58 -3.25 1.85
CA GLY A 101 4.04 -3.07 3.19
C GLY A 101 2.81 -3.92 3.45
N ASP A 102 2.68 -4.35 4.70
CA ASP A 102 1.56 -5.17 5.15
C ASP A 102 0.27 -4.34 5.20
N LEU A 103 -0.83 -4.96 4.80
CA LEU A 103 -2.17 -4.38 4.81
C LEU A 103 -2.92 -4.86 6.04
N GLN A 104 -3.29 -3.95 6.95
CA GLN A 104 -3.95 -4.30 8.22
C GLN A 104 -5.43 -4.60 8.02
N LEU A 105 -6.10 -3.84 7.13
CA LEU A 105 -7.52 -4.00 6.85
C LEU A 105 -7.79 -3.78 5.35
N GLY A 106 -7.35 -4.74 4.53
CA GLY A 106 -7.45 -4.63 3.08
C GLY A 106 -6.64 -3.46 2.50
N GLU A 107 -6.96 -3.08 1.26
CA GLU A 107 -6.26 -2.04 0.53
C GLU A 107 -6.78 -0.64 0.90
N GLN A 108 -6.22 -0.07 1.96
CA GLN A 108 -6.52 1.28 2.40
C GLN A 108 -5.62 2.32 1.71
N TYR A 109 -6.16 3.50 1.39
CA TYR A 109 -5.36 4.59 0.79
C TYR A 109 -4.16 4.96 1.67
N ILE A 110 -4.30 5.02 3.00
CA ILE A 110 -3.19 5.34 3.91
C ILE A 110 -1.98 4.42 3.69
N ASN A 111 -2.23 3.13 3.44
CA ASN A 111 -1.18 2.15 3.21
C ASN A 111 -0.52 2.39 1.85
N MET A 112 -1.33 2.50 0.80
CA MET A 112 -0.87 2.66 -0.58
C MET A 112 -0.17 4.01 -0.80
N ASP A 113 -0.67 5.09 -0.20
CA ASP A 113 -0.09 6.43 -0.22
C ASP A 113 1.29 6.42 0.43
N TYR A 114 1.40 5.84 1.64
CA TYR A 114 2.69 5.76 2.33
C TYR A 114 3.72 5.01 1.47
N MET A 115 3.35 3.85 0.92
CA MET A 115 4.24 3.08 0.05
C MET A 115 4.58 3.85 -1.23
N PHE A 116 3.64 4.60 -1.80
CA PHE A 116 3.83 5.44 -2.98
C PHE A 116 4.87 6.51 -2.72
N PHE A 117 4.64 7.36 -1.72
CA PHE A 117 5.55 8.44 -1.38
C PHE A 117 6.91 7.93 -0.90
N ALA A 118 6.93 6.84 -0.12
CA ALA A 118 8.17 6.19 0.27
C ALA A 118 8.95 5.69 -0.95
N SER A 119 8.28 5.08 -1.93
CA SER A 119 8.93 4.54 -3.13
C SER A 119 9.53 5.62 -4.02
N ILE A 120 8.91 6.81 -4.11
CA ILE A 120 9.39 7.91 -4.96
C ILE A 120 10.30 8.90 -4.23
N ALA A 121 10.31 8.88 -2.89
CA ALA A 121 11.18 9.76 -2.11
C ALA A 121 12.65 9.57 -2.50
N GLY A 122 13.33 10.66 -2.87
CA GLY A 122 14.72 10.64 -3.33
C GLY A 122 14.91 10.25 -4.80
N SER A 123 13.83 10.04 -5.56
CA SER A 123 13.91 9.87 -7.02
C SER A 123 14.30 11.20 -7.69
N PRO A 124 15.32 11.22 -8.57
CA PRO A 124 15.71 12.42 -9.30
C PRO A 124 14.79 12.73 -10.49
N LEU A 125 13.79 11.88 -10.74
CA LEU A 125 12.89 12.02 -11.90
C LEU A 125 11.77 13.02 -11.60
N MET A 126 11.40 13.81 -12.60
CA MET A 126 10.29 14.75 -12.49
C MET A 126 8.94 14.15 -12.87
N TRP A 127 8.93 13.15 -13.75
CA TRP A 127 7.70 12.63 -14.35
C TRP A 127 7.39 11.24 -13.82
N TYR A 128 6.16 11.05 -13.34
CA TYR A 128 5.66 9.78 -12.81
C TYR A 128 4.40 9.39 -13.59
N SER A 129 4.38 8.16 -14.10
CA SER A 129 3.20 7.55 -14.71
C SER A 129 2.73 6.45 -13.77
N VAL A 130 1.54 6.61 -13.21
CA VAL A 130 0.99 5.73 -12.17
C VAL A 130 -0.13 4.88 -12.77
N LEU A 131 0.03 3.56 -12.67
CA LEU A 131 -0.94 2.55 -13.06
C LEU A 131 -1.47 1.91 -11.79
N TYR A 132 -2.78 1.99 -11.58
CA TYR A 132 -3.43 1.45 -10.41
C TYR A 132 -4.85 1.00 -10.79
N ASN A 133 -5.28 -0.17 -10.30
CA ASN A 133 -6.61 -0.74 -10.60
C ASN A 133 -7.77 0.20 -10.17
N ILE A 134 -7.52 1.12 -9.24
CA ILE A 134 -8.45 2.15 -8.79
C ILE A 134 -7.89 3.58 -8.94
N THR A 135 -6.98 3.83 -9.91
CA THR A 135 -6.41 5.17 -10.16
C THR A 135 -7.49 6.25 -10.24
N CYS A 136 -8.62 5.94 -10.89
CA CYS A 136 -9.74 6.85 -11.08
C CYS A 136 -10.35 7.38 -9.78
N GLN A 137 -10.34 6.58 -8.70
CA GLN A 137 -10.80 7.00 -7.38
C GLN A 137 -9.64 7.58 -6.55
N TRP A 138 -8.49 6.93 -6.64
CA TRP A 138 -7.32 7.25 -5.84
C TRP A 138 -6.73 8.62 -6.17
N HIS A 139 -6.60 9.00 -7.45
CA HIS A 139 -5.95 10.25 -7.85
C HIS A 139 -6.69 11.52 -7.35
N ILE A 140 -7.96 11.40 -6.99
CA ILE A 140 -8.78 12.50 -6.43
C ILE A 140 -8.52 12.65 -4.92
N ASN A 141 -8.21 11.53 -4.27
CA ASN A 141 -8.12 11.40 -2.81
C ASN A 141 -6.69 11.20 -2.32
N ILE A 142 -5.69 11.24 -3.21
CA ILE A 142 -4.28 11.14 -2.84
C ILE A 142 -3.89 12.36 -2.00
N TRP A 143 -3.30 12.09 -0.82
CA TRP A 143 -2.94 13.10 0.18
C TRP A 143 -1.47 13.53 0.12
#